data_AF-B0CFI7-F1
#
_entry.id   AF-B0CFI7-F1
#
_cell.length_a   1.000
_cell.length_b   1.000
_cell.length_c   1.000
_cell.angle_alpha   90.00
_cell.angle_beta   90.00
_cell.angle_gamma   90.00
#
_symmetry.space_group_name_H-M   'P 1'
#
loop_
_entity.id
_entity.type
_entity.pdbx_description
1 polymer ?
#
loop_
_entity_poly.entity_id
_entity_poly.type
_entity_poly.pdbx_seq_one_letter_code
_entity_poly.pdbx_strand_id
1 'polypeptide(L)'
;MLDNSDVMLFHRVTGCPIAQGKFYLQNLSFEKRFKMIDALQVAHQSGTSELHDPLEDDPDLQPIFEDVRLQARQEVDREHRQRMIELQNTSPKAADLCHPGRGLCHQQWLVMKRILREKYGIEWMTPAEMNPFIVFD
;
A
#
# COMPACT_ATOMS: atom_id res chain seq x y z
N MET A 1 9.34 22.06 7.28
CA MET A 1 10.55 21.46 7.89
C MET A 1 10.09 20.28 8.72
N LEU A 2 10.80 19.14 8.74
CA LEU A 2 10.39 17.98 9.54
C LEU A 2 10.56 18.31 11.03
N ASP A 3 9.50 18.20 11.82
CA ASP A 3 9.57 18.44 13.26
C ASP A 3 10.07 17.18 13.98
N ASN A 4 10.77 17.35 15.10
CA ASN A 4 11.13 16.25 15.97
C ASN A 4 9.88 15.57 16.55
N SER A 5 8.77 16.30 16.74
CA SER A 5 7.50 15.73 17.18
C SER A 5 6.96 14.69 16.18
N ASP A 6 7.06 14.97 14.87
CA ASP A 6 6.65 14.04 13.79
C ASP A 6 7.46 12.73 13.84
N VAL A 7 8.77 12.84 14.05
CA VAL A 7 9.66 11.66 14.16
C VAL A 7 9.32 10.83 15.39
N MET A 8 9.03 11.49 16.52
CA MET A 8 8.64 10.80 17.75
C MET A 8 7.27 10.13 17.61
N LEU A 9 6.32 10.77 16.92
CA LEU A 9 5.03 10.18 16.60
C LEU A 9 5.17 8.96 15.71
N PHE A 10 6.00 9.06 14.67
CA PHE A 10 6.32 7.95 13.77
C PHE A 10 6.85 6.73 14.53
N HIS A 11 7.84 6.95 15.41
CA HIS A 11 8.39 5.90 16.27
C HIS A 11 7.31 5.28 17.17
N ARG A 12 6.46 6.12 17.79
CA ARG A 12 5.41 5.66 18.71
C ARG A 12 4.37 4.78 18.02
N VAL A 13 3.94 5.15 16.82
CA VAL A 13 2.87 4.44 16.08
C VAL A 13 3.41 3.16 15.43
N THR A 14 4.57 3.24 14.79
CA THR A 14 5.10 2.13 13.96
C THR A 14 6.10 1.22 14.68
N GLY A 15 6.63 1.65 15.83
CA GLY A 15 7.74 0.98 16.51
C GLY A 15 9.10 1.16 15.82
N CYS A 16 9.17 1.86 14.67
CA CYS A 16 10.40 2.06 13.92
C CYS A 16 11.46 2.83 14.74
N PRO A 17 12.74 2.42 14.75
CA PRO A 17 13.80 3.17 15.42
C PRO A 17 13.87 4.64 14.95
N ILE A 18 14.00 5.57 15.90
CA ILE A 18 13.96 7.04 15.68
C ILE A 18 14.87 7.48 14.52
N ALA A 19 16.12 6.98 14.46
CA ALA A 19 17.06 7.34 13.41
C ALA A 19 16.58 6.91 12.01
N GLN A 20 16.00 5.71 11.92
CA GLN A 20 15.48 5.17 10.67
C GLN A 20 14.19 5.87 10.23
N GLY A 21 13.27 6.13 11.17
CA GLY A 21 12.07 6.91 10.92
C GLY A 21 12.38 8.33 10.45
N LYS A 22 13.35 9.00 11.09
CA LYS A 22 13.83 10.32 10.67
C LYS A 22 14.37 10.29 9.24
N PHE A 23 15.26 9.33 8.93
CA PHE A 23 15.82 9.19 7.60
C PHE A 23 14.73 8.96 6.55
N TYR A 24 13.78 8.07 6.82
CA TYR A 24 12.67 7.78 5.93
C TYR A 24 11.82 9.03 5.65
N LEU A 25 11.34 9.70 6.70
CA LEU A 25 10.51 10.91 6.56
C LEU A 25 11.24 12.05 5.85
N GLN A 26 12.56 12.20 6.04
CA GLN A 26 13.36 13.22 5.35
C GLN A 26 13.46 12.99 3.84
N ASN A 27 13.46 11.73 3.41
CA ASN A 27 13.57 11.36 1.99
C ASN A 27 12.22 11.35 1.25
N LEU A 28 11.09 11.45 1.95
CA LEU A 28 9.79 11.63 1.32
C LEU A 28 9.66 13.03 0.71
N SER A 29 8.97 13.11 -0.44
CA SER A 29 8.50 14.39 -0.97
C SER A 29 7.58 15.08 0.05
N PHE A 30 7.42 16.40 -0.08
CA PHE A 30 6.58 17.17 0.83
C PHE A 30 5.16 16.59 0.93
N GLU A 31 4.54 16.28 -0.21
CA GLU A 31 3.18 15.73 -0.29
C GLU A 31 3.06 14.36 0.40
N LYS A 32 3.98 13.43 0.11
CA LYS A 32 3.97 12.10 0.74
C LYS A 32 4.20 12.17 2.24
N ARG A 33 5.09 13.08 2.67
CA ARG A 33 5.36 13.31 4.09
C ARG A 33 4.13 13.89 4.80
N PHE A 34 3.43 14.81 4.15
CA PHE A 34 2.20 15.37 4.70
C PHE A 34 1.14 14.29 4.92
N LYS A 35 0.88 13.45 3.90
CA LYS A 35 -0.02 12.30 3.99
C LYS A 35 0.38 11.33 5.10
N MET A 36 1.68 11.02 5.20
CA MET A 36 2.21 10.14 6.22
C MET A 36 1.97 10.70 7.63
N ILE A 37 2.22 12.00 7.85
CA ILE A 37 2.01 12.63 9.15
C ILE A 37 0.51 12.64 9.52
N ASP A 38 -0.36 12.91 8.57
CA ASP A 38 -1.82 12.87 8.77
C ASP A 38 -2.27 11.46 9.16
N ALA A 39 -1.85 10.43 8.41
CA ALA A 39 -2.11 9.03 8.72
C ALA A 39 -1.60 8.62 10.11
N LEU A 40 -0.42 9.08 10.52
CA LEU A 40 0.13 8.83 11.86
C LEU A 40 -0.74 9.43 12.96
N GLN A 41 -1.30 10.63 12.74
CA GLN A 41 -2.17 11.28 13.72
C GLN A 41 -3.46 10.47 13.91
N VAL A 42 -4.09 10.06 12.80
CA VAL A 42 -5.28 9.19 12.82
C VAL A 42 -4.97 7.87 13.52
N ALA A 43 -3.87 7.21 13.14
CA ALA A 43 -3.47 5.93 13.74
C ALA A 43 -3.19 6.06 15.25
N HIS A 44 -2.53 7.13 15.67
CA HIS A 44 -2.29 7.39 17.09
C HIS A 44 -3.59 7.58 17.89
N GLN A 45 -4.58 8.27 17.32
CA GLN A 45 -5.88 8.49 17.97
C GLN A 45 -6.70 7.20 18.05
N SER A 46 -6.69 6.40 16.99
CA SER A 46 -7.44 5.14 16.92
C SER A 46 -6.73 3.96 17.61
N GLY A 47 -5.47 4.12 18.01
CA GLY A 47 -4.67 3.06 18.64
C GLY A 47 -4.24 1.93 17.69
N THR A 48 -4.31 2.17 16.38
CA THR A 48 -3.80 1.24 15.36
C THR A 48 -2.34 1.57 15.03
N SER A 49 -1.58 0.56 14.65
CA SER A 49 -0.22 0.70 14.12
C SER A 49 -0.15 0.66 12.59
N GLU A 50 -1.27 0.32 11.93
CA GLU A 50 -1.36 0.29 10.47
C GLU A 50 -1.79 1.64 9.93
N LEU A 51 -1.03 2.13 8.96
CA LEU A 51 -1.24 3.42 8.30
C LEU A 51 -1.97 3.23 6.98
N HIS A 52 -2.99 4.05 6.74
CA HIS A 52 -3.73 4.13 5.48
C HIS A 52 -3.53 5.50 4.85
N ASP A 53 -3.51 5.59 3.52
CA ASP A 53 -3.53 6.90 2.86
C ASP A 53 -4.86 7.58 3.21
N PRO A 54 -4.88 8.82 3.74
CA PRO A 54 -6.12 9.49 4.15
C PRO A 54 -7.18 9.58 3.04
N LEU A 55 -6.77 9.52 1.77
CA LEU A 55 -7.70 9.47 0.64
C LEU A 55 -8.57 8.21 0.62
N GLU A 56 -8.14 7.12 1.27
CA GLU A 56 -8.95 5.91 1.41
C GLU A 56 -10.14 6.09 2.35
N ASP A 57 -10.09 7.08 3.23
CA ASP A 57 -11.15 7.40 4.20
C ASP A 57 -12.06 8.55 3.73
N ASP A 58 -11.73 9.17 2.59
CA ASP A 58 -12.54 10.25 2.00
C ASP A 58 -13.88 9.68 1.46
N PRO A 59 -15.04 10.08 2.03
CA PRO A 59 -16.33 9.54 1.64
C PRO A 59 -16.69 9.83 0.18
N ASP A 60 -16.17 10.91 -0.42
CA ASP A 60 -16.41 11.26 -1.82
C ASP A 60 -15.60 10.38 -2.77
N LEU A 61 -14.46 9.84 -2.29
CA LEU A 61 -13.59 8.95 -3.07
C LEU A 61 -13.90 7.46 -2.85
N GLN A 62 -14.62 7.10 -1.78
CA GLN A 62 -14.99 5.71 -1.48
C GLN A 62 -15.54 4.95 -2.70
N PRO A 63 -16.53 5.48 -3.47
CA PRO A 63 -17.05 4.77 -4.63
C PRO A 63 -16.00 4.52 -5.72
N ILE A 64 -15.04 5.45 -5.87
CA ILE A 64 -13.92 5.31 -6.81
C ILE A 64 -12.98 4.20 -6.32
N PHE A 65 -12.60 4.21 -5.04
CA PHE A 65 -11.72 3.18 -4.48
C PHE A 65 -12.35 1.78 -4.56
N GLU A 66 -13.64 1.65 -4.30
CA GLU A 66 -14.36 0.38 -4.43
C GLU A 66 -14.36 -0.16 -5.87
N ASP A 67 -14.70 0.69 -6.85
CA ASP A 67 -14.65 0.34 -8.27
C ASP A 67 -13.23 -0.03 -8.72
N VAL A 68 -12.23 0.76 -8.32
CA VAL A 68 -10.83 0.50 -8.66
C VAL A 68 -10.31 -0.78 -8.00
N ARG A 69 -10.67 -1.08 -6.74
CA ARG A 69 -10.34 -2.35 -6.07
C ARG A 69 -10.92 -3.53 -6.84
N LEU A 70 -12.17 -3.42 -7.30
CA LEU A 70 -12.82 -4.46 -8.09
C LEU A 70 -12.12 -4.67 -9.44
N GLN A 71 -11.82 -3.58 -10.18
CA GLN A 71 -11.09 -3.64 -11.45
C GLN A 71 -9.71 -4.26 -11.29
N ALA A 72 -8.95 -3.82 -10.27
CA ALA A 72 -7.62 -4.34 -10.00
C ALA A 72 -7.63 -5.83 -9.67
N ARG A 73 -8.58 -6.27 -8.83
CA ARG A 73 -8.77 -7.69 -8.52
C ARG A 73 -9.07 -8.50 -9.78
N GLN A 74 -10.00 -8.06 -10.61
CA GLN A 74 -10.37 -8.77 -11.84
C GLN A 74 -9.18 -8.87 -12.81
N GLU A 75 -8.40 -7.80 -12.96
CA GLU A 75 -7.22 -7.78 -13.81
C GLU A 75 -6.16 -8.77 -13.31
N VAL A 76 -5.80 -8.68 -12.03
CA VAL A 76 -4.79 -9.54 -11.41
C VAL A 76 -5.22 -11.01 -11.41
N ASP A 77 -6.48 -11.31 -11.07
CA ASP A 77 -7.00 -12.68 -11.05
C ASP A 77 -6.97 -13.30 -12.46
N ARG A 78 -7.25 -12.51 -13.50
CA ARG A 78 -7.18 -12.95 -14.89
C ARG A 78 -5.74 -13.24 -15.31
N GLU A 79 -4.80 -12.33 -15.02
CA GLU A 79 -3.39 -12.51 -15.36
C GLU A 79 -2.77 -13.69 -14.59
N HIS A 80 -3.06 -13.79 -13.30
CA HIS A 80 -2.61 -14.89 -12.47
C HIS A 80 -3.12 -16.23 -13.02
N ARG A 81 -4.42 -16.33 -13.35
CA ARG A 81 -5.00 -17.53 -13.94
C ARG A 81 -4.29 -17.94 -15.23
N GLN A 82 -4.05 -16.99 -16.12
CA GLN A 82 -3.36 -17.26 -17.39
C GLN A 82 -1.94 -17.79 -17.15
N ARG A 83 -1.19 -17.13 -16.25
CA ARG A 83 0.16 -17.56 -15.88
C ARG A 83 0.18 -18.94 -15.24
N MET A 84 -0.82 -19.28 -14.43
CA MET A 84 -0.92 -20.62 -13.82
C MET A 84 -1.19 -21.70 -14.87
N ILE A 85 -2.02 -21.45 -15.88
CA ILE A 85 -2.22 -22.38 -17.00
C ILE A 85 -0.90 -22.62 -17.75
N GLU A 86 -0.13 -21.57 -18.01
CA GLU A 86 1.17 -21.67 -18.67
C GLU A 86 2.21 -22.42 -17.82
N LEU A 87 2.27 -22.12 -16.53
CA LEU A 87 3.15 -22.83 -15.59
C LEU A 87 2.79 -24.31 -15.49
N GLN A 88 1.51 -24.65 -15.46
CA GLN A 88 1.07 -26.04 -15.43
C GLN A 88 1.56 -26.82 -16.66
N ASN A 89 1.59 -26.16 -17.82
CA ASN A 89 2.02 -26.80 -19.07
C ASN A 89 3.56 -26.88 -19.19
N THR A 90 4.30 -25.95 -18.60
CA THR A 90 5.76 -25.84 -18.76
C THR A 90 6.55 -26.46 -17.61
N SER A 91 6.04 -26.35 -16.39
CA SER A 91 6.67 -26.86 -15.17
C SER A 91 5.63 -27.11 -14.07
N PRO A 92 4.97 -28.29 -14.08
CA PRO A 92 3.95 -28.64 -13.09
C PRO A 92 4.42 -28.50 -11.63
N LYS A 93 5.69 -28.86 -11.35
CA LYS A 93 6.28 -28.72 -10.00
C LYS A 93 6.39 -27.27 -9.54
N ALA A 94 6.62 -26.33 -10.47
CA ALA A 94 6.64 -24.90 -10.14
C ALA A 94 5.23 -24.37 -9.93
N ALA A 95 4.24 -24.84 -10.69
CA ALA A 95 2.83 -24.52 -10.48
C ALA A 95 2.35 -24.96 -9.09
N ASP A 96 2.74 -26.16 -8.63
CA ASP A 96 2.39 -26.66 -7.29
C ASP A 96 3.03 -25.84 -6.15
N LEU A 97 4.24 -25.30 -6.36
CA LEU A 97 4.94 -24.44 -5.39
C LEU A 97 4.38 -23.00 -5.37
N CYS A 98 3.89 -22.51 -6.51
CA CYS A 98 3.19 -21.24 -6.64
C CYS A 98 1.72 -21.40 -6.23
N HIS A 99 1.48 -21.67 -4.94
CA HIS A 99 0.15 -21.77 -4.33
C HIS A 99 -0.73 -20.53 -4.67
N PRO A 100 -2.08 -20.64 -4.77
CA PRO A 100 -2.91 -19.65 -5.42
C PRO A 100 -3.11 -18.46 -4.47
N GLY A 101 -2.32 -17.39 -4.67
CA GLY A 101 -2.66 -16.07 -4.14
C GLY A 101 -1.63 -15.35 -3.29
N ARG A 102 -0.49 -15.96 -2.93
CA ARG A 102 0.55 -15.23 -2.17
C ARG A 102 1.14 -14.10 -3.00
N GLY A 103 1.25 -12.91 -2.42
CA GLY A 103 1.78 -11.71 -3.05
C GLY A 103 0.87 -11.01 -4.07
N LEU A 104 -0.34 -11.52 -4.34
CA LEU A 104 -1.26 -10.87 -5.29
C LEU A 104 -1.76 -9.51 -4.77
N CYS A 105 -1.78 -9.31 -3.46
CA CYS A 105 -2.13 -8.02 -2.83
C CYS A 105 -1.23 -6.89 -3.35
N HIS A 106 0.09 -7.12 -3.46
CA HIS A 106 1.04 -6.15 -4.00
C HIS A 106 0.76 -5.82 -5.46
N GLN A 107 0.41 -6.84 -6.27
CA GLN A 107 0.03 -6.63 -7.67
C GLN A 107 -1.27 -5.84 -7.77
N GLN A 108 -2.27 -6.16 -6.94
CA GLN A 108 -3.52 -5.41 -6.89
C GLN A 108 -3.27 -3.95 -6.52
N TRP A 109 -2.42 -3.66 -5.54
CA TRP A 109 -2.09 -2.27 -5.17
C TRP A 109 -1.39 -1.53 -6.30
N LEU A 110 -0.48 -2.17 -7.03
CA LEU A 110 0.17 -1.55 -8.20
C LEU A 110 -0.85 -1.22 -9.29
N VAL A 111 -1.79 -2.14 -9.56
CA VAL A 111 -2.86 -1.92 -10.56
C VAL A 111 -3.82 -0.82 -10.09
N MET A 112 -4.24 -0.84 -8.82
CA MET A 112 -5.07 0.23 -8.24
C MET A 112 -4.40 1.59 -8.37
N LYS A 113 -3.13 1.70 -7.98
CA LYS A 113 -2.35 2.93 -8.06
C LYS A 113 -2.23 3.44 -9.49
N ARG A 114 -2.00 2.54 -10.46
CA ARG A 114 -1.99 2.87 -11.89
C ARG A 114 -3.35 3.43 -12.33
N ILE A 115 -4.45 2.76 -12.00
CA ILE A 115 -5.82 3.17 -12.39
C ILE A 115 -6.18 4.52 -11.76
N LEU A 116 -5.94 4.69 -10.46
CA LEU A 116 -6.20 5.93 -9.71
C LEU A 116 -5.48 7.12 -10.35
N ARG A 117 -4.20 6.95 -10.66
CA ARG A 117 -3.40 8.01 -11.28
C ARG A 117 -3.87 8.32 -12.71
N GLU A 118 -4.03 7.31 -13.55
CA GLU A 118 -4.27 7.51 -14.99
C GLU A 118 -5.70 7.94 -15.30
N LYS A 119 -6.70 7.39 -14.60
CA LYS A 119 -8.12 7.70 -14.86
C LYS A 119 -8.64 8.87 -14.04
N TYR A 120 -8.16 9.04 -12.81
CA TYR A 120 -8.72 9.99 -11.85
C TYR A 120 -7.74 11.09 -11.42
N GLY A 121 -6.46 11.00 -11.80
CA GLY A 121 -5.43 11.95 -11.36
C GLY A 121 -5.11 11.86 -9.86
N ILE A 122 -5.45 10.74 -9.21
CA ILE A 122 -5.30 10.54 -7.77
C ILE A 122 -3.93 9.91 -7.47
N GLU A 123 -3.08 10.64 -6.76
CA GLU A 123 -1.78 10.17 -6.28
C GLU A 123 -1.93 9.43 -4.94
N TRP A 124 -2.29 8.14 -4.99
CA TRP A 124 -2.46 7.27 -3.84
C TRP A 124 -1.16 6.55 -3.42
N MET A 125 -0.93 6.43 -2.11
CA MET A 125 0.14 5.63 -1.52
C MET A 125 -0.37 4.25 -1.12
N THR A 126 0.31 3.19 -1.57
CA THR A 126 -0.11 1.81 -1.26
C THR A 126 0.12 1.47 0.22
N PRO A 127 -0.52 0.42 0.75
CA PRO A 127 -0.26 -0.05 2.11
C PRO A 127 1.22 -0.32 2.39
N ALA A 128 1.96 -0.89 1.44
CA ALA A 128 3.41 -1.11 1.57
C ALA A 128 4.23 0.20 1.58
N GLU A 129 3.80 1.23 0.85
CA GLU A 129 4.44 2.55 0.90
C GLU A 129 4.12 3.30 2.19
N MET A 130 2.89 3.17 2.70
CA MET A 130 2.46 3.75 3.97
C MET A 130 3.10 3.04 5.17
N ASN A 131 3.39 1.74 5.04
CA ASN A 131 3.92 0.92 6.12
C ASN A 131 5.25 0.25 5.71
N PRO A 132 6.33 1.02 5.50
CA PRO A 132 7.61 0.49 5.00
C PRO A 132 8.31 -0.48 5.98
N PHE A 133 7.82 -0.60 7.21
CA PHE A 133 8.34 -1.48 8.25
C PHE A 133 7.48 -2.72 8.48
N ILE A 134 6.38 -2.86 7.73
CA ILE A 134 5.51 -4.04 7.76
C ILE A 134 5.81 -4.86 6.50
N VAL A 135 6.01 -6.17 6.69
CA VAL A 135 6.12 -7.12 5.59
C VAL A 135 4.73 -7.68 5.32
N PHE A 136 4.20 -7.37 4.14
CA PHE A 136 2.94 -7.93 3.66
C PHE A 136 3.22 -9.18 2.82
N ASP A 137 2.48 -10.27 3.09
CA ASP A 137 2.47 -11.53 2.28
C ASP A 137 1.30 -11.52 1.27
#